data_AF-A0A672YNB4-F1
#
_entry.id   AF-A0A672YNB4-F1
#
_cell.length_a   1.000
_cell.length_b   1.000
_cell.length_c   1.000
_cell.angle_alpha   90.00
_cell.angle_beta   90.00
_cell.angle_gamma   90.00
#
_symmetry.space_group_name_H-M   'P 1'
#
loop_
_entity.id
_entity.type
_entity.pdbx_description
1 polymer ?
#
loop_
_entity_poly.entity_id
_entity_poly.type
_entity_poly.pdbx_seq_one_letter_code
_entity_poly.pdbx_strand_id
1 'polypeptide(L)'
;NLRLKMLLVLVLFAVGLNSGSLGVVQTEGGRVEGKSHRMGLMRSVDVFKGIPFADVPGKWEKPKPHPGWSGVLKATTYRERCLQVTLLQTKTQGSEDCLYLNIFVPQGRKLSTNLPVMVYLFGGAFLLGASNDVAILGDSLYDGKEMADRGGVIIVTVNYRVGTLGFLSTGDTRMPGNYGLWDQHFAISWVRRNIHSFGGNPDNITIFGQSAGAASVSYQMVSPYSSRLFRRAITQCGVSLSPWALQKNPMALTKKVHKPSPLQTSTINRTKLFQNAAQFDYMAGVNSMDGHIFAGVDVPSINRLKANTTTEDVRGLLAGLTKEKGTAAISSAYGVYSAHWGSAPDPSVVKKTVADMETDFLFLVPTQIALQLHANNTSGARTYSYLFNMKTRIPGFPSWVGAEHAEDLQYLFGKPFATPLVYFPRHRDLSGYMIAYWTNFARTGDPNTGDSRVPAPWPAFTKYHRPYLTINHKISKSSVSYDLRSTYVDYWTTTYSALPSVKTQDLD
;
A
#
# COMPACT_ATOMS: atom_id res chain seq x y z
N ASN A 1 -0.14 -38.61 50.44
CA ASN A 1 -0.02 -38.89 49.00
C ASN A 1 -0.85 -38.00 48.06
N LEU A 2 -1.54 -36.94 48.55
CA LEU A 2 -2.26 -35.98 47.70
C LEU A 2 -1.47 -34.66 47.51
N ARG A 3 -0.78 -34.19 48.55
CA ARG A 3 0.07 -32.98 48.49
C ARG A 3 1.23 -33.10 47.50
N LEU A 4 1.85 -34.28 47.38
CA LEU A 4 2.94 -34.51 46.43
C LEU A 4 2.47 -34.54 44.97
N LYS A 5 1.25 -35.05 44.71
CA LYS A 5 0.61 -35.01 43.38
C LYS A 5 0.17 -33.60 43.00
N MET A 6 -0.32 -32.80 43.96
CA MET A 6 -0.67 -31.39 43.73
C MET A 6 0.57 -30.53 43.51
N LEU A 7 1.67 -30.79 44.23
CA LEU A 7 2.96 -30.13 43.98
C LEU A 7 3.53 -30.51 42.61
N LEU A 8 3.40 -31.76 42.17
CA LEU A 8 3.83 -32.18 40.83
C LEU A 8 3.02 -31.50 39.72
N VAL A 9 1.70 -31.34 39.90
CA VAL A 9 0.84 -30.62 38.94
C VAL A 9 1.17 -29.12 38.93
N LEU A 10 1.46 -28.51 40.08
CA LEU A 10 1.91 -27.11 40.16
C LEU A 10 3.33 -26.89 39.60
N VAL A 11 4.24 -27.86 39.77
CA VAL A 11 5.60 -27.81 39.19
C VAL A 11 5.57 -28.09 37.68
N LEU A 12 4.65 -28.94 37.19
CA LEU A 12 4.37 -29.10 35.75
C LEU A 12 3.74 -27.84 35.12
N PHE A 13 3.05 -27.01 35.91
CA PHE A 13 2.61 -25.66 35.50
C PHE A 13 3.69 -24.58 35.65
N ALA A 14 4.76 -24.83 36.42
CA ALA A 14 5.86 -23.89 36.65
C ALA A 14 7.07 -24.12 35.72
N VAL A 15 7.10 -25.21 34.94
CA VAL A 15 7.89 -25.22 33.69
C VAL A 15 7.19 -24.24 32.75
N GLY A 16 7.58 -22.97 32.82
CA GLY A 16 7.07 -21.92 31.95
C GLY A 16 7.10 -22.41 30.51
N LEU A 17 5.93 -22.66 29.94
CA LEU A 17 5.74 -22.98 28.52
C LEU A 17 6.04 -21.70 27.72
N ASN A 18 7.30 -21.30 27.73
CA ASN A 18 7.80 -20.11 27.06
C ASN A 18 7.88 -20.38 25.56
N SER A 19 7.45 -19.40 24.77
CA SER A 19 7.78 -19.34 23.36
C SER A 19 9.27 -19.03 23.17
N GLY A 20 9.82 -19.41 22.02
CA GLY A 20 11.17 -18.99 21.64
C GLY A 20 11.24 -17.47 21.50
N SER A 21 12.41 -16.88 21.79
CA SER A 21 12.71 -15.49 21.49
C SER A 21 14.13 -15.36 20.95
N LEU A 22 14.32 -14.52 19.93
CA LEU A 22 15.61 -14.31 19.27
C LEU A 22 16.67 -13.69 20.18
N GLY A 23 16.26 -12.89 21.18
CA GLY A 23 17.18 -12.11 21.99
C GLY A 23 17.97 -11.10 21.15
N VAL A 24 19.30 -11.21 21.19
CA VAL A 24 20.21 -10.32 20.44
C VAL A 24 20.47 -10.90 19.05
N VAL A 25 20.21 -10.11 18.01
CA VAL A 25 20.36 -10.48 16.60
C VAL A 25 21.52 -9.73 15.96
N GLN A 26 22.38 -10.43 15.20
CA GLN A 26 23.48 -9.81 14.44
C GLN A 26 23.00 -9.33 13.07
N THR A 27 23.29 -8.07 12.73
CA THR A 27 23.06 -7.46 11.41
C THR A 27 24.39 -6.98 10.81
N GLU A 28 24.39 -6.54 9.55
CA GLU A 28 25.55 -5.95 8.89
C GLU A 28 26.10 -4.70 9.60
N GLY A 29 25.23 -3.95 10.30
CA GLY A 29 25.61 -2.75 11.04
C GLY A 29 25.99 -2.98 12.50
N GLY A 30 25.74 -4.18 13.04
CA GLY A 30 25.97 -4.49 14.46
C GLY A 30 24.85 -5.31 15.09
N ARG A 31 24.94 -5.53 16.41
CA ARG A 31 23.95 -6.29 17.17
C ARG A 31 22.73 -5.44 17.50
N VAL A 32 21.53 -6.01 17.39
CA VAL A 32 20.26 -5.38 17.76
C VAL A 32 19.50 -6.25 18.76
N GLU A 33 18.72 -5.63 19.62
CA GLU A 33 17.86 -6.33 20.58
C GLU A 33 16.48 -5.65 20.62
N GLY A 34 15.43 -6.46 20.45
CA GLY A 34 14.04 -6.04 20.46
C GLY A 34 13.32 -6.38 21.77
N LYS A 35 11.99 -6.52 21.69
CA LYS A 35 11.13 -6.99 22.79
C LYS A 35 10.25 -8.13 22.31
N SER A 36 10.05 -9.14 23.15
CA SER A 36 9.09 -10.21 22.88
C SER A 36 7.72 -9.89 23.45
N HIS A 37 6.68 -10.05 22.64
CA HIS A 37 5.28 -9.78 23.01
C HIS A 37 4.47 -11.06 22.95
N ARG A 38 3.82 -11.45 24.05
CA ARG A 38 2.97 -12.65 24.11
C ARG A 38 1.67 -12.44 23.34
N MET A 39 1.38 -13.33 22.38
CA MET A 39 0.15 -13.31 21.56
C MET A 39 -0.86 -14.38 21.98
N GLY A 40 -0.41 -15.42 22.67
CA GLY A 40 -1.26 -16.49 23.18
C GLY A 40 -0.43 -17.57 23.88
N LEU A 41 -1.05 -18.72 24.14
CA LEU A 41 -0.34 -19.85 24.73
C LEU A 41 0.77 -20.33 23.77
N MET A 42 2.03 -20.28 24.22
CA MET A 42 3.22 -20.70 23.45
C MET A 42 3.41 -19.96 22.12
N ARG A 43 2.84 -18.75 22.00
CA ARG A 43 2.98 -17.88 20.83
C ARG A 43 3.37 -16.47 21.26
N SER A 44 4.41 -15.94 20.64
CA SER A 44 4.86 -14.56 20.82
C SER A 44 5.28 -13.95 19.49
N VAL A 45 5.48 -12.63 19.48
CA VAL A 45 6.11 -11.92 18.38
C VAL A 45 7.30 -11.15 18.95
N ASP A 46 8.50 -11.42 18.43
CA ASP A 46 9.66 -10.57 18.69
C ASP A 46 9.59 -9.33 17.82
N VAL A 47 9.69 -8.16 18.45
CA VAL A 47 9.46 -6.86 17.83
C VAL A 47 10.70 -6.00 17.97
N PHE A 48 11.24 -5.59 16.84
CA PHE A 48 12.39 -4.69 16.73
C PHE A 48 11.91 -3.39 16.08
N LYS A 49 12.09 -2.26 16.75
CA LYS A 49 11.67 -0.94 16.26
C LYS A 49 12.88 -0.02 16.19
N GLY A 50 13.05 0.67 15.05
CA GLY A 50 14.10 1.66 14.90
C GLY A 50 15.48 1.11 14.53
N ILE A 51 15.57 0.11 13.66
CA ILE A 51 16.86 -0.36 13.12
C ILE A 51 17.25 0.52 11.92
N PRO A 52 18.42 1.19 11.91
CA PRO A 52 18.84 2.00 10.77
C PRO A 52 19.24 1.10 9.61
N PHE A 53 18.71 1.38 8.42
CA PHE A 53 19.04 0.65 7.19
C PHE A 53 19.95 1.45 6.24
N ALA A 54 20.13 2.74 6.52
CA ALA A 54 20.99 3.66 5.79
C ALA A 54 21.53 4.74 6.74
N ASP A 55 22.62 5.39 6.34
CA ASP A 55 23.12 6.60 6.98
C ASP A 55 22.19 7.79 6.71
N VAL A 56 22.33 8.87 7.50
CA VAL A 56 21.61 10.11 7.28
C VAL A 56 22.03 10.69 5.93
N PRO A 57 21.13 10.74 4.92
CA PRO A 57 21.51 11.15 3.60
C PRO A 57 21.77 12.66 3.56
N GLY A 58 22.73 13.08 2.73
CA GLY A 58 22.83 14.48 2.34
C GLY A 58 21.53 14.96 1.69
N LYS A 59 21.26 16.26 1.79
CA LYS A 59 20.04 16.86 1.24
C LYS A 59 19.97 16.62 -0.27
N TRP A 60 18.92 15.95 -0.73
CA TRP A 60 18.73 15.53 -2.14
C TRP A 60 19.89 14.67 -2.68
N GLU A 61 20.50 13.86 -1.82
CA GLU A 61 21.42 12.80 -2.20
C GLU A 61 20.78 11.43 -2.06
N LYS A 62 21.32 10.44 -2.77
CA LYS A 62 20.96 9.03 -2.56
C LYS A 62 21.38 8.58 -1.15
N PRO A 63 20.63 7.64 -0.53
CA PRO A 63 21.04 7.04 0.73
C PRO A 63 22.38 6.31 0.58
N LYS A 64 23.13 6.24 1.69
CA LYS A 64 24.43 5.55 1.79
C LYS A 64 24.33 4.46 2.88
N PRO A 65 25.17 3.41 2.83
CA PRO A 65 25.19 2.40 3.89
C PRO A 65 25.47 3.03 5.26
N HIS A 66 24.78 2.58 6.29
CA HIS A 66 25.01 3.04 7.66
C HIS A 66 26.43 2.59 8.12
N PRO A 67 27.21 3.44 8.82
CA PRO A 67 28.59 3.11 9.24
C PRO A 67 28.68 1.98 10.28
N GLY A 68 27.54 1.55 10.81
CA GLY A 68 27.41 0.58 11.90
C GLY A 68 27.49 1.22 13.28
N TRP A 69 27.43 0.39 14.32
CA TRP A 69 27.53 0.82 15.72
C TRP A 69 28.26 -0.23 16.55
N SER A 70 28.86 0.22 17.66
CA SER A 70 29.44 -0.67 18.66
C SER A 70 28.37 -1.13 19.67
N GLY A 71 28.61 -2.25 20.35
CA GLY A 71 27.72 -2.74 21.40
C GLY A 71 26.45 -3.44 20.88
N VAL A 72 25.31 -3.17 21.52
CA VAL A 72 23.99 -3.72 21.17
C VAL A 72 23.00 -2.55 21.08
N LEU A 73 22.41 -2.33 19.90
CA LEU A 73 21.37 -1.33 19.69
C LEU A 73 20.04 -1.82 20.27
N LYS A 74 19.47 -1.05 21.20
CA LYS A 74 18.15 -1.32 21.79
C LYS A 74 17.04 -0.86 20.84
N ALA A 75 16.65 -1.73 19.92
CA ALA A 75 15.61 -1.50 18.91
C ALA A 75 14.20 -1.69 19.52
N THR A 76 13.81 -0.84 20.47
CA THR A 76 12.57 -1.03 21.25
C THR A 76 11.52 0.06 21.05
N THR A 77 11.86 1.14 20.35
CA THR A 77 10.99 2.29 20.09
C THR A 77 11.01 2.67 18.61
N TYR A 78 9.90 3.18 18.09
CA TYR A 78 9.89 3.75 16.75
C TYR A 78 10.79 4.97 16.70
N ARG A 79 11.47 5.16 15.58
CA ARG A 79 12.27 6.37 15.31
C ARG A 79 11.42 7.41 14.59
N GLU A 80 11.90 8.63 14.60
CA GLU A 80 11.22 9.76 13.97
C GLU A 80 10.93 9.47 12.49
N ARG A 81 9.79 9.98 12.04
CA ARG A 81 9.43 10.00 10.62
C ARG A 81 10.36 10.93 9.86
N CYS A 82 10.42 10.79 8.54
CA CYS A 82 11.16 11.74 7.73
C CYS A 82 10.52 13.12 7.77
N LEU A 83 11.37 14.16 7.75
CA LEU A 83 10.95 15.56 7.81
C LEU A 83 9.90 15.85 6.71
N GLN A 84 8.72 16.30 7.15
CA GLN A 84 7.54 16.49 6.31
C GLN A 84 6.65 17.60 6.88
N VAL A 85 5.69 18.07 6.08
CA VAL A 85 4.63 18.98 6.54
C VAL A 85 3.53 18.21 7.26
N THR A 86 2.84 18.86 8.19
CA THR A 86 1.61 18.34 8.79
C THR A 86 0.48 18.33 7.75
N LEU A 87 -0.60 17.57 8.01
CA LEU A 87 -1.74 17.46 7.09
C LEU A 87 -2.37 18.84 6.76
N LEU A 88 -2.45 19.74 7.76
CA LEU A 88 -2.94 21.12 7.58
C LEU A 88 -1.90 22.06 6.94
N GLN A 89 -0.69 21.57 6.66
CA GLN A 89 0.43 22.31 6.08
C GLN A 89 0.87 23.55 6.89
N THR A 90 0.57 23.58 8.19
CA THR A 90 0.89 24.72 9.07
C THR A 90 2.25 24.60 9.77
N LYS A 91 2.78 23.38 9.89
CA LYS A 91 4.05 23.08 10.59
C LYS A 91 4.80 21.96 9.89
N THR A 92 6.09 21.83 10.19
CA THR A 92 6.90 20.65 9.85
C THR A 92 7.01 19.73 11.07
N GLN A 93 7.26 18.44 10.80
CA GLN A 93 7.46 17.41 11.81
C GLN A 93 8.41 16.32 11.29
N GLY A 94 9.02 15.57 12.20
CA GLY A 94 10.00 14.52 11.89
C GLY A 94 11.45 15.01 11.88
N SER A 95 12.34 14.19 11.32
CA SER A 95 13.78 14.38 11.30
C SER A 95 14.37 14.05 9.93
N GLU A 96 15.53 14.60 9.58
CA GLU A 96 16.32 14.12 8.42
C GLU A 96 17.00 12.78 8.74
N ASP A 97 17.32 12.52 10.02
CA ASP A 97 17.69 11.20 10.53
C ASP A 97 16.44 10.34 10.72
N CYS A 98 15.99 9.71 9.63
CA CYS A 98 14.71 8.99 9.60
C CYS A 98 14.74 7.61 8.91
N LEU A 99 15.88 7.19 8.34
CA LEU A 99 15.98 5.96 7.54
C LEU A 99 16.10 4.70 8.40
N TYR A 100 14.99 4.39 9.08
CA TYR A 100 14.83 3.26 9.98
C TYR A 100 13.71 2.32 9.53
N LEU A 101 13.83 1.06 9.91
CA LEU A 101 12.80 0.03 9.73
C LEU A 101 12.47 -0.67 11.05
N ASN A 102 11.33 -1.38 11.02
CA ASN A 102 10.82 -2.15 12.14
C ASN A 102 10.50 -3.58 11.68
N ILE A 103 10.72 -4.58 12.51
CA ILE A 103 10.58 -6.00 12.19
C ILE A 103 9.71 -6.69 13.24
N PHE A 104 8.76 -7.50 12.79
CA PHE A 104 7.86 -8.29 13.62
C PHE A 104 8.03 -9.77 13.23
N VAL A 105 8.58 -10.57 14.14
CA VAL A 105 8.90 -11.99 13.90
C VAL A 105 8.00 -12.86 14.77
N PRO A 106 7.08 -13.66 14.19
CA PRO A 106 6.25 -14.55 14.97
C PRO A 106 7.08 -15.73 15.46
N GLN A 107 6.85 -16.16 16.70
CA GLN A 107 7.55 -17.26 17.36
C GLN A 107 6.56 -18.27 17.92
N GLY A 108 6.90 -19.55 17.77
CA GLY A 108 6.20 -20.66 18.42
C GLY A 108 6.97 -21.18 19.64
N ARG A 109 6.80 -22.48 19.93
CA ARG A 109 7.63 -23.20 20.93
C ARG A 109 9.12 -23.20 20.58
N LYS A 110 9.42 -23.24 19.28
CA LYS A 110 10.79 -23.15 18.74
C LYS A 110 10.92 -21.83 18.00
N LEU A 111 12.17 -21.38 17.84
CA LEU A 111 12.47 -20.22 17.01
C LEU A 111 12.02 -20.47 15.57
N SER A 112 11.36 -19.48 15.00
CA SER A 112 10.97 -19.47 13.60
C SER A 112 12.18 -19.35 12.70
N THR A 113 12.15 -20.08 11.59
CA THR A 113 13.22 -20.11 10.59
C THR A 113 12.63 -20.17 9.19
N ASN A 114 13.32 -19.58 8.22
CA ASN A 114 12.95 -19.62 6.81
C ASN A 114 11.52 -19.10 6.51
N LEU A 115 11.03 -18.12 7.28
CA LEU A 115 9.69 -17.55 7.09
C LEU A 115 9.61 -16.65 5.85
N PRO A 116 8.46 -16.58 5.17
CA PRO A 116 8.18 -15.52 4.21
C PRO A 116 8.29 -14.14 4.87
N VAL A 117 8.74 -13.16 4.10
CA VAL A 117 8.96 -11.79 4.59
C VAL A 117 8.08 -10.83 3.80
N MET A 118 7.31 -10.00 4.49
CA MET A 118 6.47 -8.98 3.86
C MET A 118 6.95 -7.58 4.26
N VAL A 119 7.39 -6.78 3.29
CA VAL A 119 7.90 -5.42 3.50
C VAL A 119 6.83 -4.41 3.09
N TYR A 120 6.33 -3.67 4.07
CA TYR A 120 5.30 -2.65 3.90
C TYR A 120 5.90 -1.29 3.57
N LEU A 121 5.43 -0.70 2.47
CA LEU A 121 5.66 0.68 2.09
C LEU A 121 4.38 1.49 2.33
N PHE A 122 4.44 2.48 3.22
CA PHE A 122 3.26 3.29 3.58
C PHE A 122 2.85 4.25 2.45
N GLY A 123 1.59 4.70 2.49
CA GLY A 123 1.04 5.72 1.61
C GLY A 123 1.01 7.12 2.25
N GLY A 124 0.63 8.13 1.46
CA GLY A 124 0.54 9.53 1.91
C GLY A 124 0.84 10.54 0.81
N ALA A 125 0.34 10.28 -0.39
CA ALA A 125 0.50 11.11 -1.59
C ALA A 125 1.97 11.45 -1.96
N PHE A 126 2.94 10.66 -1.50
CA PHE A 126 4.38 10.97 -1.53
C PHE A 126 4.78 12.26 -0.79
N LEU A 127 3.88 12.88 -0.03
CA LEU A 127 4.10 14.15 0.68
C LEU A 127 4.31 13.98 2.19
N LEU A 128 3.64 12.99 2.79
CA LEU A 128 3.64 12.75 4.23
C LEU A 128 3.51 11.24 4.53
N GLY A 129 3.64 10.85 5.80
CA GLY A 129 3.47 9.49 6.29
C GLY A 129 4.68 8.96 7.07
N ALA A 130 4.51 7.79 7.70
CA ALA A 130 5.54 7.11 8.48
C ALA A 130 5.31 5.59 8.56
N SER A 131 6.36 4.83 8.89
CA SER A 131 6.31 3.36 9.07
C SER A 131 5.45 2.87 10.24
N ASN A 132 5.01 3.79 11.10
CA ASN A 132 4.18 3.54 12.27
C ASN A 132 2.92 4.41 12.29
N ASP A 133 2.51 4.95 11.14
CA ASP A 133 1.45 5.94 11.10
C ASP A 133 0.02 5.41 11.27
N VAL A 134 -0.82 6.40 11.55
CA VAL A 134 -2.17 6.39 12.12
C VAL A 134 -2.26 5.62 13.43
N ALA A 135 -2.16 6.34 14.55
CA ALA A 135 -2.41 5.77 15.87
C ALA A 135 -3.92 5.53 16.06
N ILE A 136 -4.30 4.29 16.37
CA ILE A 136 -5.66 3.88 16.72
C ILE A 136 -5.61 3.34 18.16
N LEU A 137 -6.23 4.04 19.10
CA LEU A 137 -6.21 3.71 20.53
C LEU A 137 -4.79 3.55 21.11
N GLY A 138 -3.85 4.37 20.64
CA GLY A 138 -2.46 4.37 21.11
C GLY A 138 -1.51 3.44 20.36
N ASP A 139 -2.02 2.54 19.51
CA ASP A 139 -1.20 1.65 18.68
C ASP A 139 -1.18 2.08 17.21
N SER A 140 -0.04 1.92 16.55
CA SER A 140 0.11 2.17 15.10
C SER A 140 -0.83 1.29 14.27
N LEU A 141 -1.50 1.84 13.25
CA LEU A 141 -2.27 1.09 12.25
C LEU A 141 -1.42 -0.01 11.61
N TYR A 142 -0.14 0.26 11.39
CA TYR A 142 0.82 -0.64 10.75
C TYR A 142 1.57 -1.54 11.74
N ASP A 143 1.08 -1.69 12.97
CA ASP A 143 1.65 -2.65 13.91
C ASP A 143 1.46 -4.09 13.36
N GLY A 144 2.58 -4.73 13.01
CA GLY A 144 2.59 -6.00 12.30
C GLY A 144 2.34 -7.23 13.16
N LYS A 145 2.10 -7.11 14.48
CA LYS A 145 2.01 -8.27 15.38
C LYS A 145 0.92 -9.27 14.98
N GLU A 146 -0.30 -8.78 14.74
CA GLU A 146 -1.45 -9.66 14.39
C GLU A 146 -1.26 -10.33 13.04
N MET A 147 -0.78 -9.57 12.05
CA MET A 147 -0.53 -10.11 10.71
C MET A 147 0.62 -11.14 10.73
N ALA A 148 1.69 -10.88 11.48
CA ALA A 148 2.82 -11.79 11.65
C ALA A 148 2.39 -13.09 12.34
N ASP A 149 1.75 -12.99 13.51
CA ASP A 149 1.32 -14.13 14.33
C ASP A 149 0.30 -15.03 13.62
N ARG A 150 -0.68 -14.43 12.94
CA ARG A 150 -1.74 -15.19 12.25
C ARG A 150 -1.30 -15.74 10.90
N GLY A 151 -0.46 -15.01 10.18
CA GLY A 151 0.04 -15.40 8.87
C GLY A 151 1.25 -16.33 8.90
N GLY A 152 1.95 -16.40 10.04
CA GLY A 152 3.23 -17.10 10.14
C GLY A 152 4.30 -16.48 9.25
N VAL A 153 4.31 -15.15 9.12
CA VAL A 153 5.24 -14.40 8.24
C VAL A 153 5.96 -13.31 9.04
N ILE A 154 7.13 -12.89 8.56
CA ILE A 154 7.79 -11.70 9.10
C ILE A 154 7.19 -10.46 8.44
N ILE A 155 6.82 -9.46 9.24
CA ILE A 155 6.40 -8.15 8.75
C ILE A 155 7.52 -7.15 8.97
N VAL A 156 7.81 -6.34 7.96
CA VAL A 156 8.77 -5.22 8.02
C VAL A 156 8.04 -3.94 7.64
N THR A 157 8.17 -2.86 8.43
CA THR A 157 7.69 -1.53 8.04
C THR A 157 8.85 -0.55 7.92
N VAL A 158 8.82 0.33 6.92
CA VAL A 158 9.99 1.12 6.49
C VAL A 158 9.67 2.61 6.41
N ASN A 159 10.54 3.45 6.99
CA ASN A 159 10.53 4.90 6.73
C ASN A 159 11.24 5.22 5.41
N TYR A 160 10.75 6.20 4.65
CA TYR A 160 11.42 6.73 3.47
C TYR A 160 11.13 8.23 3.32
N ARG A 161 12.02 8.99 2.66
CA ARG A 161 11.82 10.44 2.48
C ARG A 161 10.60 10.73 1.62
N VAL A 162 9.83 11.74 2.03
CA VAL A 162 8.61 12.23 1.37
C VAL A 162 8.74 13.72 1.06
N GLY A 163 7.75 14.28 0.37
CA GLY A 163 7.69 15.68 0.01
C GLY A 163 8.85 16.11 -0.89
N THR A 164 9.25 17.37 -0.75
CA THR A 164 10.36 17.94 -1.53
C THR A 164 11.70 17.28 -1.20
N LEU A 165 11.91 16.78 0.02
CA LEU A 165 13.14 16.07 0.38
C LEU A 165 13.25 14.69 -0.28
N GLY A 166 12.10 14.04 -0.53
CA GLY A 166 12.05 12.74 -1.19
C GLY A 166 12.01 12.80 -2.72
N PHE A 167 11.42 13.85 -3.31
CA PHE A 167 11.01 13.79 -4.73
C PHE A 167 11.27 15.06 -5.56
N LEU A 168 11.90 16.10 -5.00
CA LEU A 168 12.26 17.29 -5.79
C LEU A 168 13.20 16.90 -6.93
N SER A 169 12.95 17.41 -8.13
CA SER A 169 13.70 17.03 -9.33
C SER A 169 13.77 18.18 -10.34
N THR A 170 14.92 18.35 -10.98
CA THR A 170 15.08 19.20 -12.16
C THR A 170 14.72 18.48 -13.46
N GLY A 171 14.50 17.16 -13.43
CA GLY A 171 14.32 16.35 -14.63
C GLY A 171 15.62 16.10 -15.41
N ASP A 172 16.77 16.40 -14.80
CA ASP A 172 18.11 16.19 -15.34
C ASP A 172 19.06 15.64 -14.27
N THR A 173 20.34 15.48 -14.60
CA THR A 173 21.36 14.85 -13.75
C THR A 173 21.74 15.67 -12.52
N ARG A 174 21.41 16.96 -12.44
CA ARG A 174 21.81 17.84 -11.32
C ARG A 174 21.01 17.52 -10.06
N MET A 175 19.71 17.32 -10.22
CA MET A 175 18.79 16.92 -9.16
C MET A 175 17.82 15.90 -9.77
N PRO A 176 18.24 14.64 -9.93
CA PRO A 176 17.46 13.64 -10.65
C PRO A 176 16.14 13.30 -9.94
N GLY A 177 16.05 13.53 -8.62
CA GLY A 177 14.90 13.19 -7.81
C GLY A 177 14.84 11.71 -7.44
N ASN A 178 13.63 11.24 -7.11
CA ASN A 178 13.34 9.86 -6.70
C ASN A 178 14.14 9.39 -5.47
N TYR A 179 14.58 10.30 -4.61
CA TYR A 179 15.33 9.99 -3.39
C TYR A 179 14.55 9.06 -2.45
N GLY A 180 13.24 9.30 -2.29
CA GLY A 180 12.36 8.41 -1.52
C GLY A 180 12.27 7.00 -2.10
N LEU A 181 12.29 6.83 -3.43
CA LEU A 181 12.34 5.50 -4.06
C LEU A 181 13.68 4.81 -3.85
N TRP A 182 14.78 5.58 -3.81
CA TRP A 182 16.10 5.05 -3.45
C TRP A 182 16.17 4.60 -2.00
N ASP A 183 15.54 5.34 -1.07
CA ASP A 183 15.45 4.94 0.34
C ASP A 183 14.70 3.61 0.49
N GLN A 184 13.57 3.45 -0.20
CA GLN A 184 12.81 2.19 -0.23
C GLN A 184 13.64 1.04 -0.79
N HIS A 185 14.35 1.27 -1.91
CA HIS A 185 15.25 0.28 -2.51
C HIS A 185 16.37 -0.13 -1.54
N PHE A 186 16.95 0.82 -0.81
CA PHE A 186 17.95 0.55 0.21
C PHE A 186 17.41 -0.30 1.36
N ALA A 187 16.20 0.01 1.84
CA ALA A 187 15.56 -0.79 2.88
C ALA A 187 15.26 -2.22 2.42
N ILE A 188 14.71 -2.41 1.21
CA ILE A 188 14.46 -3.74 0.64
C ILE A 188 15.79 -4.51 0.50
N SER A 189 16.85 -3.84 0.05
CA SER A 189 18.18 -4.42 -0.07
C SER A 189 18.76 -4.83 1.29
N TRP A 190 18.57 -3.99 2.32
CA TRP A 190 18.97 -4.30 3.69
C TRP A 190 18.22 -5.53 4.22
N VAL A 191 16.90 -5.60 4.00
CA VAL A 191 16.08 -6.76 4.38
C VAL A 191 16.62 -8.02 3.71
N ARG A 192 16.88 -7.99 2.41
CA ARG A 192 17.46 -9.15 1.69
C ARG A 192 18.78 -9.63 2.31
N ARG A 193 19.65 -8.72 2.74
CA ARG A 193 20.95 -9.10 3.34
C ARG A 193 20.82 -9.60 4.78
N ASN A 194 19.89 -9.06 5.56
CA ASN A 194 19.89 -9.22 7.02
C ASN A 194 18.76 -10.10 7.57
N ILE A 195 17.67 -10.31 6.82
CA ILE A 195 16.45 -10.93 7.38
C ILE A 195 16.63 -12.39 7.78
N HIS A 196 17.64 -13.08 7.21
CA HIS A 196 17.98 -14.45 7.59
C HIS A 196 18.34 -14.56 9.09
N SER A 197 19.02 -13.55 9.66
CA SER A 197 19.35 -13.48 11.08
C SER A 197 18.12 -13.37 11.99
N PHE A 198 16.98 -12.94 11.44
CA PHE A 198 15.69 -12.83 12.12
C PHE A 198 14.78 -14.04 11.84
N GLY A 199 15.29 -15.08 11.17
CA GLY A 199 14.51 -16.27 10.79
C GLY A 199 13.70 -16.12 9.50
N GLY A 200 13.94 -15.07 8.71
CA GLY A 200 13.30 -14.86 7.41
C GLY A 200 14.03 -15.54 6.26
N ASN A 201 13.31 -15.80 5.16
CA ASN A 201 13.89 -16.28 3.92
C ASN A 201 14.18 -15.08 3.00
N PRO A 202 15.46 -14.78 2.69
CA PRO A 202 15.83 -13.64 1.85
C PRO A 202 15.39 -13.78 0.38
N ASP A 203 15.09 -15.01 -0.07
CA ASP A 203 14.57 -15.29 -1.42
C ASP A 203 13.04 -15.35 -1.48
N ASN A 204 12.37 -15.20 -0.33
CA ASN A 204 10.91 -15.21 -0.23
C ASN A 204 10.35 -13.89 0.32
N ILE A 205 10.83 -12.77 -0.26
CA ILE A 205 10.38 -11.42 0.09
C ILE A 205 9.19 -11.02 -0.79
N THR A 206 8.15 -10.48 -0.15
CA THR A 206 7.00 -9.85 -0.79
C THR A 206 6.99 -8.38 -0.38
N ILE A 207 6.99 -7.46 -1.36
CA ILE A 207 6.77 -6.05 -1.07
C ILE A 207 5.28 -5.73 -1.21
N PHE A 208 4.74 -4.93 -0.31
CA PHE A 208 3.34 -4.51 -0.38
C PHE A 208 3.16 -3.08 0.10
N GLY A 209 2.11 -2.42 -0.37
CA GLY A 209 1.84 -1.05 0.01
C GLY A 209 0.45 -0.61 -0.41
N GLN A 210 0.04 0.54 0.13
CA GLN A 210 -1.23 1.18 -0.16
C GLN A 210 -1.01 2.61 -0.67
N SER A 211 -1.84 3.10 -1.60
CA SER A 211 -1.76 4.47 -2.14
C SER A 211 -0.38 4.76 -2.76
N ALA A 212 0.29 5.84 -2.37
CA ALA A 212 1.66 6.14 -2.77
C ALA A 212 2.66 5.01 -2.46
N GLY A 213 2.43 4.21 -1.41
CA GLY A 213 3.20 3.02 -1.12
C GLY A 213 2.95 1.89 -2.12
N ALA A 214 1.73 1.76 -2.64
CA ALA A 214 1.40 0.83 -3.72
C ALA A 214 2.00 1.28 -5.05
N ALA A 215 1.92 2.57 -5.39
CA ALA A 215 2.64 3.12 -6.54
C ALA A 215 4.16 2.91 -6.40
N SER A 216 4.70 3.04 -5.19
CA SER A 216 6.10 2.71 -4.88
C SER A 216 6.43 1.25 -5.15
N VAL A 217 5.60 0.30 -4.67
CA VAL A 217 5.76 -1.13 -4.98
C VAL A 217 5.79 -1.35 -6.50
N SER A 218 4.87 -0.74 -7.23
CA SER A 218 4.84 -0.80 -8.69
C SER A 218 6.11 -0.23 -9.33
N TYR A 219 6.65 0.88 -8.81
CA TYR A 219 7.94 1.43 -9.25
C TYR A 219 9.12 0.49 -8.96
N GLN A 220 9.13 -0.16 -7.79
CA GLN A 220 10.16 -1.14 -7.46
C GLN A 220 10.10 -2.37 -8.39
N MET A 221 8.92 -2.82 -8.81
CA MET A 221 8.79 -3.92 -9.78
C MET A 221 9.37 -3.58 -11.15
N VAL A 222 9.18 -2.35 -11.62
CA VAL A 222 9.65 -1.96 -12.95
C VAL A 222 11.10 -1.45 -12.96
N SER A 223 11.63 -1.09 -11.79
CA SER A 223 13.01 -0.63 -11.65
C SER A 223 14.00 -1.78 -11.89
N PRO A 224 14.99 -1.61 -12.81
CA PRO A 224 16.01 -2.64 -13.03
C PRO A 224 16.90 -2.85 -11.79
N TYR A 225 17.03 -1.83 -10.92
CA TYR A 225 17.83 -1.91 -9.70
C TYR A 225 17.26 -2.89 -8.68
N SER A 226 15.95 -3.10 -8.70
CA SER A 226 15.28 -3.97 -7.72
C SER A 226 15.05 -5.38 -8.23
N SER A 227 15.60 -5.69 -9.42
CA SER A 227 15.63 -7.05 -9.96
C SER A 227 16.27 -8.00 -8.95
N ARG A 228 15.62 -9.14 -8.71
CA ARG A 228 16.03 -10.19 -7.76
C ARG A 228 16.08 -9.78 -6.28
N LEU A 229 15.58 -8.60 -5.89
CA LEU A 229 15.53 -8.23 -4.48
C LEU A 229 14.34 -8.84 -3.74
N PHE A 230 13.23 -9.06 -4.44
CA PHE A 230 12.02 -9.65 -3.91
C PHE A 230 11.41 -10.61 -4.92
N ARG A 231 10.46 -11.41 -4.47
CA ARG A 231 9.80 -12.44 -5.27
C ARG A 231 8.40 -12.03 -5.71
N ARG A 232 7.69 -11.26 -4.88
CA ARG A 232 6.28 -10.94 -5.10
C ARG A 232 5.95 -9.50 -4.73
N ALA A 233 4.84 -9.02 -5.27
CA ALA A 233 4.38 -7.67 -5.07
C ALA A 233 2.86 -7.59 -4.88
N ILE A 234 2.43 -6.72 -3.98
CA ILE A 234 1.01 -6.41 -3.76
C ILE A 234 0.79 -4.91 -3.79
N THR A 235 -0.10 -4.43 -4.66
CA THR A 235 -0.45 -3.00 -4.76
C THR A 235 -1.91 -2.77 -4.41
N GLN A 236 -2.15 -2.02 -3.35
CA GLN A 236 -3.48 -1.71 -2.86
C GLN A 236 -3.81 -0.25 -3.19
N CYS A 237 -4.82 -0.01 -4.02
CA CYS A 237 -5.34 1.35 -4.24
C CYS A 237 -4.28 2.32 -4.81
N GLY A 238 -3.45 1.84 -5.76
CA GLY A 238 -2.43 2.67 -6.41
C GLY A 238 -1.38 1.87 -7.18
N VAL A 239 -1.02 2.35 -8.37
CA VAL A 239 0.04 1.76 -9.22
C VAL A 239 0.88 2.86 -9.87
N SER A 240 2.03 2.51 -10.46
CA SER A 240 2.92 3.47 -11.16
C SER A 240 2.25 4.19 -12.35
N LEU A 241 1.14 3.62 -12.87
CA LEU A 241 0.35 4.20 -13.95
C LEU A 241 -0.71 5.20 -13.48
N SER A 242 -0.93 5.33 -12.18
CA SER A 242 -1.92 6.27 -11.65
C SER A 242 -1.53 7.71 -12.02
N PRO A 243 -2.48 8.58 -12.38
CA PRO A 243 -2.18 9.91 -12.91
C PRO A 243 -1.38 10.79 -11.94
N TRP A 244 -1.56 10.58 -10.64
CA TRP A 244 -0.86 11.28 -9.55
C TRP A 244 0.53 10.71 -9.21
N ALA A 245 0.90 9.54 -9.76
CA ALA A 245 2.12 8.83 -9.35
C ALA A 245 3.40 9.34 -10.03
N LEU A 246 3.30 10.06 -11.16
CA LEU A 246 4.44 10.55 -11.94
C LEU A 246 4.30 12.04 -12.26
N GLN A 247 5.30 12.84 -11.88
CA GLN A 247 5.39 14.24 -12.29
C GLN A 247 5.99 14.36 -13.71
N LYS A 248 5.17 14.74 -14.69
CA LYS A 248 5.59 14.91 -16.10
C LYS A 248 6.47 16.15 -16.33
N ASN A 249 6.34 17.20 -15.52
CA ASN A 249 7.09 18.45 -15.61
C ASN A 249 7.72 18.85 -14.25
N PRO A 250 8.73 18.11 -13.78
CA PRO A 250 9.31 18.32 -12.46
C PRO A 250 10.03 19.68 -12.34
N MET A 251 10.64 20.16 -13.42
CA MET A 251 11.30 21.46 -13.46
C MET A 251 10.33 22.62 -13.15
N ALA A 252 9.10 22.58 -13.65
CA ALA A 252 8.10 23.63 -13.38
C ALA A 252 7.74 23.70 -11.89
N LEU A 253 7.64 22.56 -11.19
CA LEU A 253 7.43 22.55 -9.74
C LEU A 253 8.69 23.01 -8.99
N THR A 254 9.87 22.56 -9.41
CA THR A 254 11.12 22.98 -8.79
C THR A 254 11.32 24.49 -8.89
N LYS A 255 10.93 25.12 -10.01
CA LYS A 255 10.92 26.58 -10.18
C LYS A 255 9.96 27.33 -9.24
N LYS A 256 8.91 26.68 -8.75
CA LYS A 256 7.98 27.26 -7.75
C LYS A 256 8.54 27.16 -6.34
N VAL A 257 9.33 26.12 -6.05
CA VAL A 257 9.94 25.87 -4.73
C VAL A 257 11.29 26.59 -4.59
N HIS A 258 11.99 26.81 -5.70
CA HIS A 258 13.32 27.41 -5.77
C HIS A 258 13.44 28.18 -7.10
N LYS A 259 14.28 29.22 -7.23
CA LYS A 259 14.54 29.87 -8.54
C LYS A 259 15.82 29.30 -9.20
N PRO A 260 15.81 28.16 -9.91
CA PRO A 260 16.95 27.75 -10.73
C PRO A 260 16.76 28.08 -12.22
N SER A 261 17.91 28.21 -12.89
CA SER A 261 18.11 28.49 -14.32
C SER A 261 17.54 27.38 -15.24
N PRO A 262 17.15 27.72 -16.48
CA PRO A 262 16.41 26.80 -17.36
C PRO A 262 17.30 25.71 -17.98
N LEU A 263 16.74 24.50 -18.24
CA LEU A 263 17.05 23.63 -19.40
C LEU A 263 16.26 22.29 -19.40
N GLN A 264 16.40 21.57 -20.53
CA GLN A 264 15.58 20.53 -21.19
C GLN A 264 15.07 19.32 -20.39
N THR A 265 13.90 18.82 -20.81
CA THR A 265 13.26 17.57 -20.36
C THR A 265 13.41 16.44 -21.39
N SER A 266 13.44 15.19 -20.92
CA SER A 266 13.43 13.97 -21.76
C SER A 266 12.17 13.13 -21.49
N THR A 267 11.72 12.38 -22.51
CA THR A 267 10.48 11.57 -22.46
C THR A 267 10.79 10.07 -22.32
N ILE A 268 10.17 9.39 -21.34
CA ILE A 268 10.31 7.95 -21.11
C ILE A 268 9.20 7.17 -21.84
N ASN A 269 9.58 6.09 -22.54
CA ASN A 269 8.66 5.18 -23.24
C ASN A 269 8.05 4.15 -22.26
N ARG A 270 6.71 4.09 -22.18
CA ARG A 270 5.94 3.31 -21.19
C ARG A 270 5.91 1.80 -21.45
N THR A 271 6.16 1.34 -22.68
CA THR A 271 5.96 -0.09 -23.04
C THR A 271 7.12 -1.00 -22.63
N LYS A 272 8.34 -0.47 -22.50
CA LYS A 272 9.51 -1.24 -22.01
C LYS A 272 9.52 -1.43 -20.48
N LEU A 273 8.69 -0.70 -19.75
CA LEU A 273 8.75 -0.61 -18.29
C LEU A 273 8.25 -1.90 -17.59
N PHE A 274 7.25 -2.58 -18.16
CA PHE A 274 6.63 -3.76 -17.54
C PHE A 274 7.32 -5.10 -17.83
N GLN A 275 8.34 -5.14 -18.70
CA GLN A 275 9.14 -6.36 -18.90
C GLN A 275 9.87 -6.78 -17.62
N ASN A 276 10.34 -5.82 -16.84
CA ASN A 276 10.99 -6.09 -15.55
C ASN A 276 10.01 -6.62 -14.50
N ALA A 277 8.76 -6.17 -14.55
CA ALA A 277 7.71 -6.54 -13.60
C ALA A 277 7.18 -7.96 -13.79
N ALA A 278 7.27 -8.50 -15.01
CA ALA A 278 6.71 -9.79 -15.44
C ALA A 278 7.22 -11.02 -14.67
N GLN A 279 8.32 -10.89 -13.93
CA GLN A 279 8.96 -11.97 -13.17
C GLN A 279 8.41 -12.16 -11.75
N PHE A 280 7.61 -11.21 -11.24
CA PHE A 280 7.12 -11.23 -9.86
C PHE A 280 5.69 -11.73 -9.82
N ASP A 281 5.34 -12.64 -8.89
CA ASP A 281 3.91 -12.89 -8.64
C ASP A 281 3.29 -11.56 -8.16
N TYR A 282 2.14 -11.19 -8.72
CA TYR A 282 1.55 -9.87 -8.55
C TYR A 282 0.08 -9.92 -8.15
N MET A 283 -0.28 -9.17 -7.12
CA MET A 283 -1.67 -8.96 -6.71
C MET A 283 -1.97 -7.46 -6.67
N ALA A 284 -3.08 -7.04 -7.28
CA ALA A 284 -3.49 -5.65 -7.26
C ALA A 284 -5.00 -5.50 -7.10
N GLY A 285 -5.43 -4.43 -6.46
CA GLY A 285 -6.85 -4.14 -6.31
C GLY A 285 -7.11 -2.74 -5.80
N VAL A 286 -8.39 -2.43 -5.71
CA VAL A 286 -8.91 -1.11 -5.31
C VAL A 286 -10.05 -1.27 -4.33
N ASN A 287 -10.34 -0.19 -3.60
CA ASN A 287 -11.52 -0.11 -2.76
C ASN A 287 -12.73 0.35 -3.59
N SER A 288 -13.94 -0.04 -3.21
CA SER A 288 -15.15 0.25 -3.99
C SER A 288 -15.47 1.73 -4.16
N MET A 289 -14.95 2.59 -3.27
CA MET A 289 -15.09 4.05 -3.32
C MET A 289 -13.75 4.72 -3.01
N ASP A 290 -12.67 4.21 -3.60
CA ASP A 290 -11.29 4.66 -3.41
C ASP A 290 -11.09 6.17 -3.68
N GLY A 291 -11.89 6.73 -4.59
CA GLY A 291 -11.89 8.15 -4.95
C GLY A 291 -12.75 9.05 -4.07
N HIS A 292 -13.59 8.50 -3.17
CA HIS A 292 -14.63 9.30 -2.50
C HIS A 292 -14.05 10.41 -1.61
N ILE A 293 -13.00 10.13 -0.82
CA ILE A 293 -12.37 11.17 0.00
C ILE A 293 -11.80 12.33 -0.82
N PHE A 294 -11.30 12.06 -2.03
CA PHE A 294 -10.75 13.06 -2.95
C PHE A 294 -11.87 13.85 -3.65
N ALA A 295 -12.87 13.14 -4.16
CA ALA A 295 -14.11 13.71 -4.68
C ALA A 295 -14.83 14.60 -3.67
N GLY A 296 -14.71 14.28 -2.38
CA GLY A 296 -15.28 15.08 -1.30
C GLY A 296 -14.57 16.42 -1.07
N VAL A 297 -13.32 16.55 -1.51
CA VAL A 297 -12.58 17.82 -1.51
C VAL A 297 -12.93 18.63 -2.76
N ASP A 298 -12.97 17.98 -3.92
CA ASP A 298 -13.22 18.65 -5.21
C ASP A 298 -14.69 19.04 -5.38
N VAL A 299 -15.63 18.21 -4.87
CA VAL A 299 -17.07 18.43 -4.89
C VAL A 299 -17.66 18.24 -3.48
N PRO A 300 -17.53 19.24 -2.57
CA PRO A 300 -17.94 19.09 -1.17
C PRO A 300 -19.42 18.78 -0.93
N SER A 301 -20.29 18.99 -1.93
CA SER A 301 -21.73 18.69 -1.84
C SER A 301 -22.00 17.20 -1.67
N ILE A 302 -21.10 16.29 -2.08
CA ILE A 302 -21.30 14.84 -1.94
C ILE A 302 -21.32 14.40 -0.47
N ASN A 303 -20.55 15.07 0.40
CA ASN A 303 -20.48 14.77 1.83
C ASN A 303 -21.59 15.45 2.65
N ARG A 304 -22.29 16.44 2.07
CA ARG A 304 -23.33 17.20 2.77
C ARG A 304 -24.70 16.57 2.54
N LEU A 305 -25.31 16.06 3.62
CA LEU A 305 -26.61 15.36 3.55
C LEU A 305 -27.71 16.20 2.87
N LYS A 306 -27.80 17.50 3.18
CA LYS A 306 -28.83 18.40 2.67
C LYS A 306 -28.45 19.17 1.40
N ALA A 307 -27.22 19.04 0.92
CA ALA A 307 -26.81 19.71 -0.31
C ALA A 307 -27.10 18.83 -1.52
N ASN A 308 -27.49 19.45 -2.62
CA ASN A 308 -27.57 18.79 -3.92
C ASN A 308 -26.24 18.94 -4.66
N THR A 309 -25.87 17.91 -5.41
CA THR A 309 -24.75 17.95 -6.35
C THR A 309 -25.35 18.18 -7.73
N THR A 310 -24.92 19.24 -8.42
CA THR A 310 -25.51 19.65 -9.69
C THR A 310 -24.81 19.00 -10.89
N THR A 311 -25.42 19.14 -12.06
CA THR A 311 -24.79 18.76 -13.33
C THR A 311 -23.54 19.58 -13.62
N GLU A 312 -23.53 20.84 -13.19
CA GLU A 312 -22.40 21.76 -13.31
C GLU A 312 -21.23 21.31 -12.42
N ASP A 313 -21.51 20.88 -11.18
CA ASP A 313 -20.49 20.31 -10.29
C ASP A 313 -19.79 19.10 -10.96
N VAL A 314 -20.58 18.20 -11.54
CA VAL A 314 -20.07 16.98 -12.21
C VAL A 314 -19.25 17.34 -13.44
N ARG A 315 -19.70 18.30 -14.25
CA ARG A 315 -18.95 18.79 -15.42
C ARG A 315 -17.68 19.53 -15.02
N GLY A 316 -17.72 20.28 -13.92
CA GLY A 316 -16.55 20.96 -13.34
C GLY A 316 -15.47 19.98 -12.90
N LEU A 317 -15.85 18.91 -12.20
CA LEU A 317 -14.93 17.82 -11.87
C LEU A 317 -14.30 17.22 -13.13
N LEU A 318 -15.12 16.86 -14.12
CA LEU A 318 -14.62 16.30 -15.38
C LEU A 318 -13.69 17.27 -16.11
N ALA A 319 -13.94 18.59 -16.07
CA ALA A 319 -13.05 19.58 -16.64
C ALA A 319 -11.65 19.55 -16.01
N GLY A 320 -11.59 19.39 -14.68
CA GLY A 320 -10.35 19.22 -13.94
C GLY A 320 -9.62 17.94 -14.33
N LEU A 321 -10.31 16.79 -14.27
CA LEU A 321 -9.72 15.47 -14.56
C LEU A 321 -9.28 15.33 -16.03
N THR A 322 -9.99 15.98 -16.96
CA THR A 322 -9.77 15.82 -18.41
C THR A 322 -9.12 17.02 -19.09
N LYS A 323 -8.48 17.92 -18.33
CA LYS A 323 -7.87 19.18 -18.83
C LYS A 323 -7.06 19.01 -20.11
N GLU A 324 -6.30 17.92 -20.26
CA GLU A 324 -5.45 17.66 -21.43
C GLU A 324 -6.22 17.43 -22.75
N LYS A 325 -7.53 17.11 -22.71
CA LYS A 325 -8.39 16.84 -23.87
C LYS A 325 -9.51 17.87 -24.07
N GLY A 326 -9.63 18.85 -23.18
CA GLY A 326 -10.57 19.97 -23.32
C GLY A 326 -12.06 19.59 -23.29
N THR A 327 -12.90 20.44 -23.87
CA THR A 327 -14.38 20.37 -23.76
C THR A 327 -15.00 19.12 -24.38
N ALA A 328 -14.38 18.56 -25.42
CA ALA A 328 -14.83 17.31 -26.06
C ALA A 328 -14.81 16.14 -25.05
N ALA A 329 -13.78 16.07 -24.21
CA ALA A 329 -13.68 15.03 -23.18
C ALA A 329 -14.69 15.21 -22.06
N ILE A 330 -15.00 16.44 -21.67
CA ILE A 330 -16.04 16.72 -20.66
C ILE A 330 -17.39 16.17 -21.14
N SER A 331 -17.77 16.48 -22.38
CA SER A 331 -19.06 16.04 -22.95
C SER A 331 -19.12 14.53 -23.09
N SER A 332 -18.05 13.92 -23.59
CA SER A 332 -17.93 12.47 -23.77
C SER A 332 -17.99 11.72 -22.43
N ALA A 333 -17.18 12.12 -21.45
CA ALA A 333 -17.16 11.50 -20.13
C ALA A 333 -18.50 11.69 -19.41
N TYR A 334 -19.06 12.90 -19.45
CA TYR A 334 -20.36 13.16 -18.84
C TYR A 334 -21.43 12.23 -19.43
N GLY A 335 -21.47 12.07 -20.77
CA GLY A 335 -22.41 11.17 -21.42
C GLY A 335 -22.30 9.72 -20.93
N VAL A 336 -21.07 9.21 -20.79
CA VAL A 336 -20.83 7.84 -20.31
C VAL A 336 -21.25 7.65 -18.85
N TYR A 337 -20.85 8.56 -17.96
CA TYR A 337 -21.14 8.41 -16.53
C TYR A 337 -22.59 8.74 -16.16
N SER A 338 -23.26 9.64 -16.90
CA SER A 338 -24.66 10.00 -16.66
C SER A 338 -25.66 9.13 -17.42
N ALA A 339 -25.23 8.17 -18.24
CA ALA A 339 -26.10 7.36 -19.10
C ALA A 339 -27.25 6.65 -18.35
N HIS A 340 -27.06 6.35 -17.06
CA HIS A 340 -28.01 5.63 -16.21
C HIS A 340 -28.89 6.55 -15.34
N TRP A 341 -28.75 7.86 -15.44
CA TRP A 341 -29.42 8.84 -14.56
C TRP A 341 -30.91 9.01 -14.85
N GLY A 342 -31.35 8.76 -16.10
CA GLY A 342 -32.68 9.13 -16.55
C GLY A 342 -32.87 10.66 -16.58
N SER A 343 -34.11 11.12 -16.76
CA SER A 343 -34.43 12.56 -16.84
C SER A 343 -34.46 13.28 -15.49
N ALA A 344 -34.60 12.55 -14.39
CA ALA A 344 -34.67 13.09 -13.03
C ALA A 344 -33.91 12.14 -12.07
N PRO A 345 -32.56 12.21 -12.04
CA PRO A 345 -31.77 11.29 -11.22
C PRO A 345 -31.99 11.50 -9.73
N ASP A 346 -31.94 10.40 -8.98
CA ASP A 346 -31.85 10.45 -7.53
C ASP A 346 -30.55 11.19 -7.11
N PRO A 347 -30.61 12.18 -6.21
CA PRO A 347 -29.43 12.92 -5.75
C PRO A 347 -28.29 12.03 -5.23
N SER A 348 -28.61 10.88 -4.62
CA SER A 348 -27.61 9.91 -4.15
C SER A 348 -26.86 9.24 -5.30
N VAL A 349 -27.52 9.02 -6.45
CA VAL A 349 -26.89 8.46 -7.66
C VAL A 349 -25.90 9.46 -8.24
N VAL A 350 -26.25 10.75 -8.28
CA VAL A 350 -25.33 11.81 -8.74
C VAL A 350 -24.09 11.89 -7.85
N LYS A 351 -24.28 11.94 -6.53
CA LYS A 351 -23.17 11.96 -5.55
C LYS A 351 -22.25 10.75 -5.69
N LYS A 352 -22.83 9.57 -5.82
CA LYS A 352 -22.07 8.33 -6.05
C LYS A 352 -21.33 8.37 -7.38
N THR A 353 -21.92 8.92 -8.43
CA THR A 353 -21.27 9.03 -9.74
C THR A 353 -20.00 9.89 -9.67
N VAL A 354 -20.00 10.98 -8.89
CA VAL A 354 -18.79 11.80 -8.65
C VAL A 354 -17.68 10.96 -7.99
N ALA A 355 -18.01 10.19 -6.95
CA ALA A 355 -17.05 9.30 -6.29
C ALA A 355 -16.55 8.18 -7.22
N ASP A 356 -17.43 7.62 -8.05
CA ASP A 356 -17.09 6.61 -9.06
C ASP A 356 -16.13 7.18 -10.13
N MET A 357 -16.35 8.42 -10.59
CA MET A 357 -15.48 9.09 -11.58
C MET A 357 -14.02 9.19 -11.08
N GLU A 358 -13.83 9.63 -9.84
CA GLU A 358 -12.50 9.73 -9.26
C GLU A 358 -11.91 8.36 -8.89
N THR A 359 -12.74 7.41 -8.43
CA THR A 359 -12.28 6.03 -8.19
C THR A 359 -11.74 5.43 -9.49
N ASP A 360 -12.49 5.59 -10.58
CA ASP A 360 -12.10 5.11 -11.91
C ASP A 360 -10.83 5.79 -12.41
N PHE A 361 -10.80 7.12 -12.42
CA PHE A 361 -9.69 7.88 -12.98
C PHE A 361 -8.39 7.77 -12.17
N LEU A 362 -8.47 7.86 -10.83
CA LEU A 362 -7.28 7.92 -9.98
C LEU A 362 -6.70 6.54 -9.64
N PHE A 363 -7.54 5.49 -9.58
CA PHE A 363 -7.12 4.20 -9.00
C PHE A 363 -7.51 2.99 -9.85
N LEU A 364 -8.79 2.81 -10.16
CA LEU A 364 -9.30 1.57 -10.75
C LEU A 364 -8.81 1.37 -12.17
N VAL A 365 -8.97 2.35 -13.05
CA VAL A 365 -8.54 2.21 -14.45
C VAL A 365 -7.02 2.00 -14.57
N PRO A 366 -6.16 2.80 -13.91
CA PRO A 366 -4.73 2.53 -13.87
C PRO A 366 -4.39 1.12 -13.36
N THR A 367 -5.10 0.64 -12.33
CA THR A 367 -4.89 -0.70 -11.77
C THR A 367 -5.27 -1.79 -12.76
N GLN A 368 -6.40 -1.67 -13.46
CA GLN A 368 -6.81 -2.62 -14.49
C GLN A 368 -5.82 -2.65 -15.67
N ILE A 369 -5.30 -1.49 -16.09
CA ILE A 369 -4.24 -1.43 -17.10
C ILE A 369 -2.96 -2.13 -16.61
N ALA A 370 -2.53 -1.90 -15.36
CA ALA A 370 -1.34 -2.52 -14.80
C ALA A 370 -1.48 -4.06 -14.71
N LEU A 371 -2.66 -4.56 -14.31
CA LEU A 371 -2.98 -5.99 -14.29
C LEU A 371 -2.93 -6.60 -15.69
N GLN A 372 -3.53 -5.95 -16.68
CA GLN A 372 -3.51 -6.42 -18.06
C GLN A 372 -2.09 -6.42 -18.63
N LEU A 373 -1.30 -5.37 -18.39
CA LEU A 373 0.09 -5.29 -18.82
C LEU A 373 0.95 -6.38 -18.17
N HIS A 374 0.78 -6.62 -16.88
CA HIS A 374 1.48 -7.70 -16.19
C HIS A 374 1.12 -9.07 -16.78
N ALA A 375 -0.18 -9.37 -16.92
CA ALA A 375 -0.66 -10.63 -17.48
C ALA A 375 -0.26 -10.86 -18.94
N ASN A 376 -0.09 -9.78 -19.73
CA ASN A 376 0.36 -9.86 -21.12
C ASN A 376 1.86 -10.16 -21.26
N ASN A 377 2.67 -9.82 -20.25
CA ASN A 377 4.13 -9.89 -20.34
C ASN A 377 4.74 -11.01 -19.48
N THR A 378 3.97 -11.62 -18.57
CA THR A 378 4.49 -12.67 -17.69
C THR A 378 4.81 -13.97 -18.43
N SER A 379 5.92 -14.61 -18.04
CA SER A 379 6.39 -15.91 -18.52
C SER A 379 6.31 -17.00 -17.43
N GLY A 380 5.38 -16.86 -16.50
CA GLY A 380 5.12 -17.87 -15.45
C GLY A 380 4.78 -17.31 -14.07
N ALA A 381 4.84 -15.99 -13.88
CA ALA A 381 4.35 -15.35 -12.66
C ALA A 381 2.83 -15.20 -12.70
N ARG A 382 2.19 -15.27 -11.53
CA ARG A 382 0.73 -15.19 -11.42
C ARG A 382 0.27 -13.76 -11.19
N THR A 383 -0.94 -13.48 -11.65
CA THR A 383 -1.60 -12.17 -11.49
C THR A 383 -2.93 -12.37 -10.77
N TYR A 384 -3.27 -11.52 -9.81
CA TYR A 384 -4.55 -11.57 -9.09
C TYR A 384 -5.17 -10.18 -8.95
N SER A 385 -6.47 -10.08 -9.23
CA SER A 385 -7.24 -8.85 -9.09
C SER A 385 -8.24 -8.94 -7.93
N TYR A 386 -8.44 -7.86 -7.18
CA TYR A 386 -9.54 -7.77 -6.21
C TYR A 386 -10.24 -6.41 -6.21
N LEU A 387 -11.45 -6.43 -5.65
CA LEU A 387 -12.22 -5.27 -5.24
C LEU A 387 -12.53 -5.41 -3.74
N PHE A 388 -12.00 -4.52 -2.90
CA PHE A 388 -12.40 -4.47 -1.49
C PHE A 388 -13.70 -3.68 -1.36
N ASN A 389 -14.74 -4.30 -0.84
CA ASN A 389 -16.08 -3.73 -0.82
C ASN A 389 -16.75 -3.96 0.54
N MET A 390 -16.56 -3.00 1.43
CA MET A 390 -17.16 -2.99 2.76
C MET A 390 -17.75 -1.60 3.00
N LYS A 391 -18.88 -1.51 3.72
CA LYS A 391 -19.39 -0.18 4.11
C LYS A 391 -18.37 0.51 5.02
N THR A 392 -18.14 1.81 4.76
CA THR A 392 -17.25 2.61 5.60
C THR A 392 -17.72 2.64 7.04
N ARG A 393 -16.75 2.70 7.96
CA ARG A 393 -17.01 2.91 9.38
C ARG A 393 -16.51 4.27 9.87
N ILE A 394 -16.01 5.11 8.97
CA ILE A 394 -15.53 6.45 9.31
C ILE A 394 -16.75 7.31 9.70
N PRO A 395 -16.79 7.84 10.94
CA PRO A 395 -17.90 8.68 11.38
C PRO A 395 -18.03 9.95 10.52
N GLY A 396 -19.27 10.35 10.24
CA GLY A 396 -19.58 11.59 9.52
C GLY A 396 -19.82 11.43 8.03
N PHE A 397 -19.41 10.30 7.41
CA PHE A 397 -19.73 10.05 6.01
C PHE A 397 -21.19 9.59 5.80
N PRO A 398 -21.79 9.89 4.63
CA PRO A 398 -23.11 9.41 4.27
C PRO A 398 -23.24 7.87 4.29
N SER A 399 -24.43 7.35 4.57
CA SER A 399 -24.69 5.91 4.72
C SER A 399 -24.57 5.07 3.43
N TRP A 400 -24.49 5.74 2.28
CA TRP A 400 -24.26 5.13 0.96
C TRP A 400 -22.78 4.91 0.66
N VAL A 401 -21.86 5.48 1.46
CA VAL A 401 -20.42 5.35 1.24
C VAL A 401 -19.98 3.91 1.51
N GLY A 402 -19.30 3.35 0.51
CA GLY A 402 -18.70 2.02 0.50
C GLY A 402 -17.33 2.05 1.16
N ALA A 403 -16.38 1.28 0.64
CA ALA A 403 -15.03 1.23 1.19
C ALA A 403 -14.22 2.44 0.73
N GLU A 404 -13.77 3.23 1.68
CA GLU A 404 -12.94 4.41 1.45
C GLU A 404 -11.47 4.07 1.20
N HIS A 405 -10.74 5.07 0.71
CA HIS A 405 -9.29 4.97 0.56
C HIS A 405 -8.61 4.59 1.89
N ALA A 406 -7.73 3.59 1.83
CA ALA A 406 -6.96 3.03 2.95
C ALA A 406 -7.76 2.29 4.05
N GLU A 407 -9.09 2.16 3.94
CA GLU A 407 -9.89 1.41 4.93
C GLU A 407 -9.58 -0.09 4.98
N ASP A 408 -9.04 -0.64 3.90
CA ASP A 408 -8.59 -2.03 3.78
C ASP A 408 -7.43 -2.37 4.74
N LEU A 409 -6.58 -1.38 5.07
CA LEU A 409 -5.40 -1.57 5.92
C LEU A 409 -5.72 -2.03 7.33
N GLN A 410 -6.81 -1.55 7.94
CA GLN A 410 -7.18 -1.93 9.30
C GLN A 410 -7.48 -3.43 9.42
N TYR A 411 -8.06 -4.01 8.36
CA TYR A 411 -8.37 -5.43 8.29
C TYR A 411 -7.12 -6.25 8.00
N LEU A 412 -6.24 -5.75 7.13
CA LEU A 412 -5.00 -6.42 6.80
C LEU A 412 -4.01 -6.47 7.98
N PHE A 413 -3.85 -5.38 8.72
CA PHE A 413 -2.99 -5.32 9.91
C PHE A 413 -3.65 -5.88 11.18
N GLY A 414 -4.84 -6.47 11.07
CA GLY A 414 -5.46 -7.20 12.18
C GLY A 414 -6.03 -6.33 13.29
N LYS A 415 -6.37 -5.06 13.03
CA LYS A 415 -7.00 -4.19 14.04
C LYS A 415 -8.28 -4.75 14.66
N PRO A 416 -9.15 -5.44 13.92
CA PRO A 416 -10.29 -6.14 14.52
C PRO A 416 -9.94 -7.15 15.61
N PHE A 417 -8.73 -7.70 15.60
CA PHE A 417 -8.21 -8.61 16.63
C PHE A 417 -7.50 -7.87 17.76
N ALA A 418 -6.69 -6.86 17.43
CA ALA A 418 -5.94 -6.07 18.40
C ALA A 418 -6.85 -5.20 19.29
N THR A 419 -7.96 -4.67 18.76
CA THR A 419 -8.90 -3.79 19.50
C THR A 419 -10.33 -4.33 19.42
N PRO A 420 -10.60 -5.52 19.98
CA PRO A 420 -11.83 -6.27 19.71
C PRO A 420 -13.11 -5.57 20.17
N LEU A 421 -13.02 -4.66 21.16
CA LEU A 421 -14.16 -3.85 21.63
C LEU A 421 -14.66 -2.84 20.59
N VAL A 422 -13.82 -2.43 19.64
CA VAL A 422 -14.17 -1.49 18.57
C VAL A 422 -14.80 -2.22 17.36
N TYR A 423 -14.68 -3.55 17.28
CA TYR A 423 -15.01 -4.31 16.08
C TYR A 423 -16.00 -5.45 16.34
N PHE A 424 -17.04 -5.52 15.50
CA PHE A 424 -17.97 -6.66 15.46
C PHE A 424 -17.31 -7.94 14.92
N PRO A 425 -17.87 -9.14 15.22
CA PRO A 425 -17.37 -10.43 14.72
C PRO A 425 -17.13 -10.45 13.20
N ARG A 426 -18.06 -9.91 12.40
CA ARG A 426 -17.91 -9.83 10.93
C ARG A 426 -16.65 -9.10 10.45
N HIS A 427 -16.14 -8.15 11.24
CA HIS A 427 -14.90 -7.43 10.92
C HIS A 427 -13.66 -8.28 11.21
N ARG A 428 -13.73 -9.13 12.25
CA ARG A 428 -12.71 -10.14 12.54
C ARG A 428 -12.69 -11.22 11.47
N ASP A 429 -13.85 -11.65 10.99
CA ASP A 429 -13.95 -12.60 9.89
C ASP A 429 -13.27 -12.04 8.64
N LEU A 430 -13.64 -10.83 8.21
CA LEU A 430 -13.01 -10.12 7.10
C LEU A 430 -11.49 -9.96 7.29
N SER A 431 -11.05 -9.52 8.46
CA SER A 431 -9.62 -9.39 8.77
C SER A 431 -8.88 -10.72 8.69
N GLY A 432 -9.47 -11.80 9.21
CA GLY A 432 -8.93 -13.15 9.09
C GLY A 432 -8.79 -13.60 7.64
N TYR A 433 -9.80 -13.34 6.81
CA TYR A 433 -9.76 -13.67 5.38
C TYR A 433 -8.67 -12.88 4.63
N MET A 434 -8.56 -11.58 4.88
CA MET A 434 -7.53 -10.76 4.24
C MET A 434 -6.11 -11.18 4.65
N ILE A 435 -5.86 -11.38 5.94
CA ILE A 435 -4.57 -11.88 6.43
C ILE A 435 -4.26 -13.24 5.79
N ALA A 436 -5.24 -14.15 5.71
CA ALA A 436 -5.04 -15.45 5.07
C ALA A 436 -4.61 -15.33 3.61
N TYR A 437 -5.36 -14.58 2.79
CA TYR A 437 -5.02 -14.41 1.36
C TYR A 437 -3.64 -13.76 1.16
N TRP A 438 -3.34 -12.67 1.89
CA TRP A 438 -2.08 -11.95 1.74
C TRP A 438 -0.88 -12.78 2.16
N THR A 439 -1.00 -13.54 3.24
CA THR A 439 0.12 -14.32 3.81
C THR A 439 0.33 -15.64 3.08
N ASN A 440 -0.74 -16.27 2.58
CA ASN A 440 -0.65 -17.38 1.62
C ASN A 440 0.06 -16.94 0.35
N PHE A 441 -0.36 -15.80 -0.23
CA PHE A 441 0.31 -15.22 -1.39
C PHE A 441 1.78 -14.90 -1.10
N ALA A 442 2.10 -14.30 0.06
CA ALA A 442 3.48 -14.03 0.42
C ALA A 442 4.33 -15.29 0.61
N ARG A 443 3.71 -16.44 0.92
CA ARG A 443 4.40 -17.72 1.09
C ARG A 443 4.64 -18.42 -0.24
N THR A 444 3.59 -18.56 -1.04
CA THR A 444 3.59 -19.46 -2.21
C THR A 444 3.40 -18.72 -3.54
N GLY A 445 2.90 -17.49 -3.50
CA GLY A 445 2.42 -16.71 -4.65
C GLY A 445 1.02 -17.09 -5.11
N ASP A 446 0.37 -18.03 -4.41
CA ASP A 446 -1.05 -18.32 -4.56
C ASP A 446 -1.79 -17.78 -3.33
N PRO A 447 -2.77 -16.87 -3.47
CA PRO A 447 -3.59 -16.47 -2.34
C PRO A 447 -4.39 -17.65 -1.75
N ASN A 448 -4.59 -18.74 -2.51
CA ASN A 448 -5.36 -19.91 -2.06
C ASN A 448 -4.53 -20.95 -1.29
N THR A 449 -3.20 -20.93 -1.42
CA THR A 449 -2.33 -22.01 -0.92
C THR A 449 -1.31 -21.46 0.07
N GLY A 450 -1.33 -21.99 1.29
CA GLY A 450 -0.40 -21.63 2.36
C GLY A 450 -0.87 -22.22 3.69
N ASP A 451 -0.48 -21.58 4.80
CA ASP A 451 -0.78 -22.08 6.15
C ASP A 451 -2.22 -21.76 6.58
N SER A 452 -2.87 -20.79 5.93
CA SER A 452 -4.22 -20.35 6.26
C SER A 452 -5.25 -20.87 5.27
N ARG A 453 -6.40 -21.31 5.78
CA ARG A 453 -7.56 -21.62 4.93
C ARG A 453 -8.24 -20.34 4.45
N VAL A 454 -8.74 -20.37 3.22
CA VAL A 454 -9.45 -19.24 2.62
C VAL A 454 -10.93 -19.55 2.40
N PRO A 455 -11.83 -18.55 2.49
CA PRO A 455 -13.28 -18.77 2.41
C PRO A 455 -13.77 -19.09 0.99
N ALA A 456 -13.04 -18.68 -0.04
CA ALA A 456 -13.36 -18.97 -1.43
C ALA A 456 -12.09 -19.04 -2.29
N PRO A 457 -12.11 -19.77 -3.41
CA PRO A 457 -11.02 -19.72 -4.36
C PRO A 457 -10.92 -18.34 -5.02
N TRP A 458 -9.72 -17.80 -5.10
CA TRP A 458 -9.35 -16.59 -5.81
C TRP A 458 -8.67 -16.98 -7.12
N PRO A 459 -9.38 -16.93 -8.26
CA PRO A 459 -8.82 -17.32 -9.55
C PRO A 459 -7.76 -16.34 -10.03
N ALA A 460 -6.79 -16.86 -10.79
CA ALA A 460 -5.75 -16.04 -11.40
C ALA A 460 -6.33 -15.17 -12.54
N PHE A 461 -5.91 -13.91 -12.54
CA PHE A 461 -6.10 -12.99 -13.66
C PHE A 461 -5.16 -13.40 -14.81
N THR A 462 -5.68 -13.44 -16.03
CA THR A 462 -4.93 -13.85 -17.23
C THR A 462 -5.16 -12.86 -18.37
N LYS A 463 -4.41 -13.01 -19.46
CA LYS A 463 -4.58 -12.20 -20.67
C LYS A 463 -6.00 -12.24 -21.24
N TYR A 464 -6.66 -13.40 -21.16
CA TYR A 464 -7.96 -13.66 -21.81
C TYR A 464 -9.14 -13.69 -20.82
N HIS A 465 -8.87 -14.10 -19.58
CA HIS A 465 -9.86 -14.14 -18.51
C HIS A 465 -9.43 -13.15 -17.45
N ARG A 466 -10.30 -12.19 -17.12
CA ARG A 466 -10.03 -11.09 -16.19
C ARG A 466 -10.88 -11.20 -14.91
N PRO A 467 -10.80 -12.31 -14.16
CA PRO A 467 -11.54 -12.43 -12.92
C PRO A 467 -10.96 -11.53 -11.83
N TYR A 468 -11.82 -11.14 -10.90
CA TYR A 468 -11.45 -10.48 -9.66
C TYR A 468 -12.26 -11.04 -8.49
N LEU A 469 -11.68 -11.01 -7.29
CA LEU A 469 -12.37 -11.38 -6.06
C LEU A 469 -12.94 -10.13 -5.38
N THR A 470 -14.24 -10.12 -5.08
CA THR A 470 -14.86 -9.11 -4.22
C THR A 470 -14.64 -9.50 -2.75
N ILE A 471 -13.85 -8.72 -2.03
CA ILE A 471 -13.48 -8.97 -0.64
C ILE A 471 -14.42 -8.21 0.29
N ASN A 472 -15.16 -8.94 1.12
CA ASN A 472 -16.03 -8.41 2.17
C ASN A 472 -16.21 -9.44 3.30
N HIS A 473 -17.12 -9.22 4.25
CA HIS A 473 -17.30 -10.16 5.38
C HIS A 473 -18.10 -11.43 5.04
N LYS A 474 -18.64 -11.56 3.83
CA LYS A 474 -19.43 -12.70 3.32
C LYS A 474 -18.82 -13.24 2.03
N ILE A 475 -17.57 -13.68 2.08
CA ILE A 475 -16.87 -14.23 0.91
C ILE A 475 -17.35 -15.65 0.63
N SER A 476 -17.72 -15.91 -0.63
CA SER A 476 -18.05 -17.25 -1.13
C SER A 476 -17.65 -17.38 -2.60
N LYS A 477 -17.97 -18.51 -3.25
CA LYS A 477 -17.74 -18.66 -4.70
C LYS A 477 -18.42 -17.57 -5.54
N SER A 478 -19.54 -17.01 -5.07
CA SER A 478 -20.26 -15.92 -5.77
C SER A 478 -19.55 -14.56 -5.65
N SER A 479 -18.49 -14.47 -4.86
CA SER A 479 -17.67 -13.26 -4.74
C SER A 479 -16.70 -13.09 -5.90
N VAL A 480 -16.53 -14.12 -6.74
CA VAL A 480 -15.75 -14.04 -7.97
C VAL A 480 -16.61 -13.47 -9.08
N SER A 481 -16.12 -12.43 -9.73
CA SER A 481 -16.74 -11.82 -10.91
C SER A 481 -15.65 -11.51 -11.95
N TYR A 482 -16.02 -10.98 -13.10
CA TYR A 482 -15.13 -10.72 -14.23
C TYR A 482 -15.26 -9.28 -14.69
N ASP A 483 -14.22 -8.79 -15.36
CA ASP A 483 -14.28 -7.55 -16.14
C ASP A 483 -14.71 -6.34 -15.30
N LEU A 484 -14.04 -6.12 -14.18
CA LEU A 484 -14.34 -5.07 -13.21
C LEU A 484 -14.47 -3.70 -13.90
N ARG A 485 -15.71 -3.19 -13.97
CA ARG A 485 -16.07 -1.90 -14.59
C ARG A 485 -15.53 -1.74 -16.02
N SER A 486 -15.50 -2.83 -16.79
CA SER A 486 -14.92 -2.86 -18.16
C SER A 486 -15.43 -1.76 -19.08
N THR A 487 -16.72 -1.40 -19.04
CA THR A 487 -17.26 -0.28 -19.83
C THR A 487 -16.51 1.03 -19.60
N TYR A 488 -16.16 1.34 -18.35
CA TYR A 488 -15.42 2.55 -18.00
C TYR A 488 -13.93 2.39 -18.31
N VAL A 489 -13.35 1.21 -18.06
CA VAL A 489 -11.96 0.91 -18.44
C VAL A 489 -11.75 1.07 -19.94
N ASP A 490 -12.65 0.52 -20.75
CA ASP A 490 -12.64 0.65 -22.21
C ASP A 490 -12.80 2.12 -22.60
N TYR A 491 -13.77 2.85 -22.04
CA TYR A 491 -13.93 4.28 -22.30
C TYR A 491 -12.62 5.06 -22.11
N TRP A 492 -11.94 4.91 -20.97
CA TRP A 492 -10.71 5.65 -20.69
C TRP A 492 -9.53 5.21 -21.57
N THR A 493 -9.43 3.92 -21.85
CA THR A 493 -8.29 3.35 -22.60
C THR A 493 -8.43 3.46 -24.11
N THR A 494 -9.65 3.54 -24.65
CA THR A 494 -9.90 3.63 -26.08
C THR A 494 -10.48 4.99 -26.47
N THR A 495 -11.67 5.32 -25.99
CA THR A 495 -12.43 6.49 -26.44
C THR A 495 -11.78 7.80 -26.01
N TYR A 496 -11.52 7.96 -24.72
CA TYR A 496 -10.86 9.15 -24.18
C TYR A 496 -9.44 9.31 -24.73
N SER A 497 -8.68 8.22 -24.80
CA SER A 497 -7.30 8.22 -25.29
C SER A 497 -7.20 8.64 -26.76
N ALA A 498 -8.21 8.33 -27.58
CA ALA A 498 -8.28 8.73 -28.99
C ALA A 498 -8.70 10.19 -29.22
N LEU A 499 -9.22 10.89 -28.20
CA LEU A 499 -9.57 12.31 -28.33
C LEU A 499 -8.31 13.16 -28.59
N PRO A 500 -8.42 14.23 -29.40
CA PRO A 500 -7.29 15.13 -29.63
C PRO A 500 -6.90 15.84 -28.34
N SER A 501 -5.60 15.99 -28.10
CA SER A 501 -5.11 16.82 -26.99
C SER A 501 -5.21 18.31 -27.35
N VAL A 502 -5.53 19.15 -26.37
CA VAL A 502 -5.49 20.60 -26.53
C VAL A 502 -4.03 21.05 -26.67
N LYS A 503 -3.75 21.97 -27.60
CA LYS A 503 -2.39 22.52 -27.77
C LYS A 503 -2.01 23.30 -26.51
N THR A 504 -0.75 23.17 -26.09
CA THR A 504 -0.22 23.73 -24.85
C THR A 504 -0.30 25.26 -24.73
N GLN A 505 -0.62 25.97 -25.82
CA GLN A 505 -0.78 27.43 -25.85
C GLN A 505 -2.16 27.92 -25.35
N ASP A 506 -3.14 27.03 -25.17
CA ASP A 506 -4.52 27.39 -24.76
C ASP A 506 -4.85 26.94 -23.32
N LEU A 507 -3.86 26.58 -22.50
CA LEU A 507 -4.04 25.99 -21.17
C LEU A 507 -3.74 26.93 -19.99
N ASP A 508 -3.48 28.21 -20.28
CA ASP A 508 -3.24 29.28 -19.31
C ASP A 508 -4.53 29.86 -18.74
#